data_AF-A0A3E0GXC9-F1
#
_entry.id   AF-A0A3E0GXC9-F1
#
_cell.length_a   1.000
_cell.length_b   1.000
_cell.length_c   1.000
_cell.angle_alpha   90.00
_cell.angle_beta   90.00
_cell.angle_gamma   90.00
#
_symmetry.space_group_name_H-M   'P 1'
#
loop_
_entity.id
_entity.type
_entity.pdbx_description
1 polymer ?
#
loop_
_entity_poly.entity_id
_entity_poly.type
_entity_poly.pdbx_seq_one_letter_code
_entity_poly.pdbx_strand_id
1 'polypeptide(L)'
;MTSSLSRTDILGRIALALRDAQVLRDEASYRVLLSQVGDRLRQRFHPDDIVSVVHTLADHPSGIASLIDILAELEGPTDSVRLLRLLQSELDALDLFTEEDLLPLRELLHGQPIDMDAIAAAFPLHMLAGQRDAWPTFLHLSGYNSGPDGVPPCMAFVERVADRADADVAAALRSWNDRMAERFALTTQLSTVRRQTLPPGGGAAGIYLTMALEPDPLDSDIIRLSHWVQRGPGTDRLERGEDNLVTLADLPARTEELVKRIEATAGPAVTLEFVVPLALLNEPIARWFSDDELPSRHQVVVRSLERLRTPSLHLNWRRRWRQLKDDPTPQVLWARGTHGSMMRLSAELSLNYDVGCLVLSNPPAADSYQEIAVGLRMGIPVIMWHRHDCSTKAFSDTVSRLAEGPLHDLPTRLHDLRRRARPDERASEDVVVLWDDADRLAFWVDGRT
;
A
#
# COMPACT_ATOMS: atom_id res chain seq x y z
N MET A 1 25.93 -6.09 22.86
CA MET A 1 25.19 -5.01 23.55
C MET A 1 23.91 -4.83 22.79
N THR A 2 22.80 -5.28 23.35
CA THR A 2 21.47 -5.17 22.75
C THR A 2 21.03 -3.72 22.84
N SER A 3 21.09 -3.01 21.71
CA SER A 3 20.56 -1.65 21.60
C SER A 3 19.06 -1.70 21.88
N SER A 4 18.54 -0.73 22.63
CA SER A 4 17.11 -0.53 22.82
C SER A 4 16.39 -0.44 21.46
N LEU A 5 15.11 -0.83 21.41
CA LEU A 5 14.23 -0.58 20.26
C LEU A 5 13.21 0.51 20.57
N SER A 6 13.46 1.34 21.58
CA SER A 6 12.52 2.41 21.90
C SER A 6 12.52 3.50 20.84
N ARG A 7 11.35 4.12 20.63
CA ARG A 7 11.19 5.23 19.66
C ARG A 7 12.26 6.29 19.86
N THR A 8 12.49 6.70 21.11
CA THR A 8 13.52 7.68 21.46
C THR A 8 14.93 7.21 21.11
N ASP A 9 15.27 5.93 21.34
CA ASP A 9 16.58 5.39 21.00
C ASP A 9 16.79 5.30 19.49
N ILE A 10 15.78 4.86 18.74
CA ILE A 10 15.81 4.80 17.27
C ILE A 10 15.99 6.21 16.69
N LEU A 11 15.24 7.21 17.17
CA LEU A 11 15.41 8.60 16.72
C LEU A 11 16.80 9.14 17.06
N GLY A 12 17.35 8.80 18.23
CA GLY A 12 18.74 9.11 18.59
C GLY A 12 19.76 8.47 17.64
N ARG A 13 19.56 7.20 17.28
CA ARG A 13 20.40 6.47 16.31
C ARG A 13 20.28 7.05 14.91
N ILE A 14 19.10 7.50 14.49
CA ILE A 14 18.90 8.21 13.21
C ILE A 14 19.70 9.52 13.22
N ALA A 15 19.59 10.32 14.29
CA ALA A 15 20.34 11.56 14.41
C ALA A 15 21.87 11.33 14.38
N LEU A 16 22.36 10.25 15.00
CA LEU A 16 23.77 9.85 14.94
C LEU A 16 24.19 9.41 13.55
N ALA A 17 23.42 8.51 12.91
CA ALA A 17 23.73 8.02 11.56
C ALA A 17 23.72 9.14 10.51
N LEU A 18 22.85 10.15 10.69
CA LEU A 18 22.86 11.36 9.88
C LEU A 18 24.16 12.14 10.09
N ARG A 19 24.63 12.36 11.32
CA ARG A 19 25.91 13.08 11.57
C ARG A 19 27.11 12.43 10.88
N ASP A 20 27.07 11.12 10.68
CA ASP A 20 28.13 10.38 9.99
C ASP A 20 28.04 10.46 8.46
N ALA A 21 26.91 10.92 7.90
CA ALA A 21 26.70 11.11 6.47
C ALA A 21 27.58 12.24 5.89
N GLN A 22 27.96 12.12 4.62
CA GLN A 22 28.96 13.00 4.01
C GLN A 22 28.45 14.44 3.78
N VAL A 23 27.19 14.60 3.36
CA VAL A 23 26.44 15.85 3.14
C VAL A 23 26.36 16.67 4.41
N LEU A 24 26.38 16.02 5.57
CA LEU A 24 26.34 16.67 6.87
C LEU A 24 27.71 17.18 7.37
N ARG A 25 28.80 16.85 6.67
CA ARG A 25 30.15 17.39 6.96
C ARG A 25 30.37 18.79 6.41
N ASP A 26 29.54 19.21 5.45
CA ASP A 26 29.56 20.54 4.85
C ASP A 26 28.26 21.29 5.20
N GLU A 27 28.40 22.46 5.83
CA GLU A 27 27.25 23.24 6.31
C GLU A 27 26.36 23.72 5.14
N ALA A 28 26.94 23.99 3.96
CA ALA A 28 26.17 24.38 2.78
C ALA A 28 25.32 23.20 2.27
N SER A 29 25.91 22.01 2.16
CA SER A 29 25.23 20.77 1.74
C SER A 29 24.11 20.38 2.72
N TYR A 30 24.32 20.53 4.02
CA TYR A 30 23.25 20.29 5.01
C TYR A 30 22.08 21.27 4.89
N ARG A 31 22.34 22.56 4.66
CA ARG A 31 21.27 23.54 4.41
C ARG A 31 20.49 23.23 3.13
N VAL A 32 21.15 22.73 2.08
CA VAL A 32 20.48 22.28 0.85
C VAL A 32 19.58 21.09 1.14
N LEU A 33 20.06 20.07 1.86
CA LEU A 33 19.26 18.92 2.29
C LEU A 33 18.00 19.37 3.04
N LEU A 34 18.14 20.21 4.07
CA LEU A 34 16.99 20.70 4.84
C LEU A 34 16.04 21.57 4.03
N SER A 35 16.54 22.35 3.07
CA SER A 35 15.70 23.13 2.16
C SER A 35 14.85 22.21 1.28
N GLN A 36 15.46 21.20 0.66
CA GLN A 36 14.75 20.26 -0.22
C GLN A 36 13.71 19.43 0.55
N VAL A 37 14.06 18.97 1.76
CA VAL A 37 13.10 18.30 2.65
C VAL A 37 11.97 19.25 3.03
N GLY A 38 12.30 20.50 3.35
CA GLY A 38 11.33 21.52 3.71
C GLY A 38 10.37 21.88 2.58
N ASP A 39 10.86 21.95 1.35
CA ASP A 39 10.05 22.19 0.16
C ASP A 39 9.09 21.01 -0.09
N ARG A 40 9.59 19.77 0.02
CA ARG A 40 8.79 18.54 -0.14
C ARG A 40 7.67 18.43 0.91
N LEU A 41 7.96 18.79 2.16
CA LEU A 41 7.02 18.70 3.28
C LEU A 41 6.23 20.00 3.53
N ARG A 42 6.50 21.07 2.78
CA ARG A 42 5.95 22.43 2.98
C ARG A 42 6.16 22.95 4.41
N GLN A 43 7.30 22.64 5.00
CA GLN A 43 7.66 23.01 6.36
C GLN A 43 9.10 23.55 6.42
N ARG A 44 9.36 24.57 7.24
CA ARG A 44 10.73 25.09 7.41
C ARG A 44 11.45 24.37 8.53
N PHE A 45 12.69 23.99 8.25
CA PHE A 45 13.59 23.39 9.23
C PHE A 45 14.78 24.33 9.47
N HIS A 46 15.21 24.42 10.72
CA HIS A 46 16.41 25.17 11.10
C HIS A 46 17.57 24.19 11.33
N PRO A 47 18.78 24.50 10.83
CA PRO A 47 19.92 23.58 10.89
C PRO A 47 20.52 23.42 12.30
N ASP A 48 20.12 24.26 13.25
CA ASP A 48 20.84 24.46 14.51
C ASP A 48 20.87 23.22 15.42
N ASP A 49 19.94 22.27 15.27
CA ASP A 49 19.98 20.98 15.96
C ASP A 49 19.36 19.84 15.16
N ILE A 50 20.19 18.89 14.73
CA ILE A 50 19.78 17.70 13.99
C ILE A 50 18.82 16.80 14.78
N VAL A 51 18.92 16.78 16.11
CA VAL A 51 18.01 15.99 16.96
C VAL A 51 16.61 16.58 16.89
N SER A 52 16.49 17.90 17.06
CA SER A 52 15.22 18.62 16.88
C SER A 52 14.60 18.41 15.49
N VAL A 53 15.43 18.46 14.43
CA VAL A 53 14.97 18.19 13.06
C VAL A 53 14.41 16.76 12.93
N VAL A 54 15.15 15.75 13.40
CA VAL A 54 14.71 14.34 13.34
C VAL A 54 13.40 14.15 14.12
N HIS A 55 13.26 14.71 15.32
CA HIS A 55 12.01 14.64 16.07
C HIS A 55 10.84 15.28 15.31
N THR A 56 11.05 16.46 14.74
CA THR A 56 10.03 17.17 13.97
C THR A 56 9.60 16.36 12.74
N LEU A 57 10.56 15.74 12.05
CA LEU A 57 10.30 14.88 10.89
C LEU A 57 9.60 13.57 11.27
N ALA A 58 9.89 13.01 12.45
CA ALA A 58 9.25 11.80 12.93
C ALA A 58 7.77 12.00 13.29
N ASP A 59 7.37 13.23 13.59
CA ASP A 59 5.97 13.61 13.81
C ASP A 59 5.22 13.90 12.50
N HIS A 60 5.95 14.04 11.40
CA HIS A 60 5.38 14.26 10.07
C HIS A 60 5.19 12.92 9.32
N PRO A 61 4.02 12.67 8.69
CA PRO A 61 3.84 11.52 7.80
C PRO A 61 4.93 11.51 6.72
N SER A 62 5.69 10.42 6.62
CA SER A 62 6.80 10.26 5.67
C SER A 62 7.96 11.26 5.81
N GLY A 63 8.07 11.97 6.95
CA GLY A 63 9.13 12.97 7.14
C GLY A 63 10.53 12.36 7.15
N ILE A 64 10.73 11.31 7.96
CA ILE A 64 12.00 10.56 8.01
C ILE A 64 12.28 9.88 6.65
N ALA A 65 11.28 9.28 6.02
CA ALA A 65 11.41 8.67 4.69
C ALA A 65 11.93 9.70 3.66
N SER A 66 11.31 10.87 3.61
CA SER A 66 11.65 11.95 2.67
C SER A 66 13.08 12.46 2.88
N LEU A 67 13.53 12.56 4.14
CA LEU A 67 14.90 12.91 4.47
C LEU A 67 15.89 11.88 3.92
N ILE A 68 15.61 10.59 4.12
CA ILE A 68 16.47 9.49 3.68
C ILE A 68 16.54 9.44 2.15
N ASP A 69 15.41 9.64 1.46
CA ASP A 69 15.36 9.65 -0.01
C ASP A 69 16.21 10.78 -0.60
N ILE A 70 16.07 11.99 -0.07
CA ILE A 70 16.86 13.14 -0.54
C ILE A 70 18.34 12.94 -0.21
N LEU A 71 18.66 12.42 0.97
CA LEU A 71 20.04 12.09 1.33
C LEU A 71 20.64 11.04 0.37
N ALA A 72 19.87 10.01 0.02
CA ALA A 72 20.29 8.98 -0.94
C ALA A 72 20.45 9.53 -2.36
N GLU A 73 19.67 10.54 -2.76
CA GLU A 73 19.84 11.25 -4.03
C GLU A 73 21.14 12.07 -4.07
N LEU A 74 21.53 12.67 -2.94
CA LEU A 74 22.73 13.51 -2.85
C LEU A 74 24.03 12.69 -2.71
N GLU A 75 24.03 11.62 -1.91
CA GLU A 75 25.24 10.83 -1.62
C GLU A 75 25.32 9.49 -2.34
N GLY A 76 24.20 9.01 -2.91
CA GLY A 76 24.10 7.65 -3.40
C GLY A 76 23.98 6.59 -2.28
N PRO A 77 24.14 5.30 -2.61
CA PRO A 77 23.93 4.20 -1.67
C PRO A 77 25.14 4.00 -0.74
N THR A 78 25.19 4.79 0.34
CA THR A 78 26.21 4.64 1.40
C THR A 78 25.74 3.71 2.52
N ASP A 79 26.67 3.23 3.35
CA ASP A 79 26.33 2.44 4.54
C ASP A 79 25.46 3.25 5.53
N SER A 80 25.65 4.57 5.62
CA SER A 80 24.80 5.46 6.43
C SER A 80 23.37 5.47 5.90
N VAL A 81 23.16 5.58 4.58
CA VAL A 81 21.83 5.52 3.97
C VAL A 81 21.16 4.16 4.22
N ARG A 82 21.92 3.06 4.10
CA ARG A 82 21.42 1.71 4.40
C ARG A 82 21.01 1.56 5.86
N LEU A 83 21.82 2.05 6.79
CA LEU A 83 21.50 2.05 8.22
C LEU A 83 20.26 2.90 8.52
N LEU A 84 20.15 4.09 7.91
CA LEU A 84 18.99 4.95 8.09
C LEU A 84 17.69 4.30 7.61
N ARG A 85 17.71 3.62 6.46
CA ARG A 85 16.55 2.84 5.98
C ARG A 85 16.16 1.71 6.92
N LEU A 86 17.15 1.02 7.50
CA LEU A 86 16.90 0.00 8.52
C LEU A 86 16.25 0.61 9.77
N LEU A 87 16.80 1.73 10.28
CA LEU A 87 16.27 2.43 11.44
C LEU A 87 14.84 2.97 11.21
N GLN A 88 14.58 3.48 10.01
CA GLN A 88 13.23 3.87 9.60
C GLN A 88 12.29 2.67 9.63
N SER A 89 12.70 1.52 9.09
CA SER A 89 11.89 0.31 9.11
C SER A 89 11.63 -0.19 10.53
N GLU A 90 12.62 -0.06 11.44
CA GLU A 90 12.44 -0.34 12.88
C GLU A 90 11.42 0.63 13.50
N LEU A 91 11.47 1.92 13.13
CA LEU A 91 10.52 2.93 13.60
C LEU A 91 9.09 2.65 13.11
N ASP A 92 8.93 2.31 11.82
CA ASP A 92 7.63 1.98 11.22
C ASP A 92 7.04 0.69 11.82
N ALA A 93 7.89 -0.29 12.16
CA ALA A 93 7.45 -1.51 12.83
C ALA A 93 6.89 -1.25 14.25
N LEU A 94 7.33 -0.20 14.95
CA LEU A 94 6.78 0.18 16.25
C LEU A 94 5.33 0.69 16.19
N ASP A 95 4.84 1.07 15.00
CA ASP A 95 3.42 1.39 14.81
C ASP A 95 2.54 0.12 14.85
N LEU A 96 3.13 -1.06 14.60
CA LEU A 96 2.43 -2.35 14.54
C LEU A 96 2.72 -3.24 15.75
N PHE A 97 3.90 -3.11 16.36
CA PHE A 97 4.41 -3.97 17.41
C PHE A 97 4.96 -3.14 18.57
N THR A 98 4.87 -3.65 19.80
CA THR A 98 5.51 -3.01 20.95
C THR A 98 7.01 -3.31 21.00
N GLU A 99 7.75 -2.52 21.77
CA GLU A 99 9.17 -2.77 22.03
C GLU A 99 9.41 -4.18 22.62
N GLU A 100 8.51 -4.60 23.51
CA GLU A 100 8.52 -5.93 24.15
C GLU A 100 8.28 -7.07 23.15
N ASP A 101 7.58 -6.81 22.04
CA ASP A 101 7.40 -7.79 20.97
C ASP A 101 8.65 -7.87 20.09
N LEU A 102 9.22 -6.72 19.72
CA LEU A 102 10.26 -6.65 18.70
C LEU A 102 11.65 -7.03 19.23
N LEU A 103 11.97 -6.69 20.49
CA LEU A 103 13.29 -6.97 21.07
C LEU A 103 13.62 -8.47 21.06
N PRO A 104 12.79 -9.37 21.61
CA PRO A 104 13.07 -10.80 21.58
C PRO A 104 13.11 -11.36 20.15
N LEU A 105 12.24 -10.86 19.26
CA LEU A 105 12.21 -11.33 17.88
C LEU A 105 13.49 -10.93 17.13
N ARG A 106 13.98 -9.70 17.31
CA ARG A 106 15.22 -9.22 16.71
C ARG A 106 16.40 -10.09 17.13
N GLU A 107 16.50 -10.45 18.41
CA GLU A 107 17.56 -11.34 18.90
C GLU A 107 17.51 -12.73 18.25
N LEU A 108 16.31 -13.29 18.08
CA LEU A 108 16.10 -14.59 17.43
C LEU A 108 16.44 -14.56 15.94
N LEU A 109 16.11 -13.47 15.23
CA LEU A 109 16.31 -13.35 13.79
C LEU A 109 17.75 -12.92 13.41
N HIS A 110 18.44 -12.16 14.26
CA HIS A 110 19.79 -11.66 13.97
C HIS A 110 20.89 -12.66 14.34
N GLY A 111 20.61 -13.60 15.26
CA GLY A 111 21.60 -14.48 15.87
C GLY A 111 21.81 -15.84 15.20
N GLN A 112 21.10 -16.16 14.11
CA GLN A 112 21.04 -17.52 13.56
C GLN A 112 21.41 -17.57 12.06
N PRO A 113 22.17 -18.60 11.61
CA PRO A 113 22.43 -18.83 10.20
C PRO A 113 21.16 -19.36 9.53
N ILE A 114 20.27 -18.45 9.15
CA ILE A 114 19.02 -18.77 8.46
C ILE A 114 19.33 -18.88 6.96
N ASP A 115 19.00 -20.02 6.36
CA ASP A 115 19.08 -20.22 4.91
C ASP A 115 17.98 -19.41 4.20
N MET A 116 18.29 -18.15 3.93
CA MET A 116 17.38 -17.21 3.28
C MET A 116 17.05 -17.61 1.84
N ASP A 117 17.94 -18.32 1.13
CA ASP A 117 17.68 -18.80 -0.23
C ASP A 117 16.60 -19.90 -0.22
N ALA A 118 16.65 -20.80 0.77
CA ALA A 118 15.64 -21.83 0.95
C ALA A 118 14.29 -21.26 1.42
N ILE A 119 14.28 -20.16 2.18
CA ILE A 119 13.04 -19.45 2.53
C ILE A 119 12.48 -18.71 1.31
N ALA A 120 13.36 -18.07 0.54
CA ALA A 120 13.00 -17.37 -0.68
C ALA A 120 12.37 -18.28 -1.74
N ALA A 121 12.78 -19.54 -1.81
CA ALA A 121 12.12 -20.53 -2.66
C ALA A 121 10.67 -20.87 -2.23
N ALA A 122 10.32 -20.62 -0.96
CA ALA A 122 9.01 -20.92 -0.36
C ALA A 122 8.18 -19.65 -0.05
N PHE A 123 8.70 -18.47 -0.38
CA PHE A 123 8.05 -17.19 -0.19
C PHE A 123 8.02 -16.45 -1.53
N PRO A 124 6.99 -15.66 -1.86
CA PRO A 124 6.99 -14.92 -3.12
C PRO A 124 8.23 -14.04 -3.25
N LEU A 125 9.15 -14.41 -4.16
CA LEU A 125 10.51 -13.88 -4.27
C LEU A 125 10.58 -12.35 -4.39
N HIS A 126 9.55 -11.74 -4.98
CA HIS A 126 9.46 -10.28 -5.11
C HIS A 126 9.36 -9.57 -3.76
N MET A 127 8.79 -10.20 -2.74
CA MET A 127 8.66 -9.62 -1.40
C MET A 127 9.97 -9.64 -0.59
N LEU A 128 11.03 -10.30 -1.08
CA LEU A 128 12.29 -10.45 -0.35
C LEU A 128 13.40 -9.53 -0.85
N ALA A 129 13.19 -8.77 -1.93
CA ALA A 129 14.05 -7.68 -2.43
C ALA A 129 15.59 -7.90 -2.34
N GLY A 130 16.07 -9.14 -2.49
CA GLY A 130 17.51 -9.47 -2.38
C GLY A 130 18.11 -9.37 -0.97
N GLN A 131 17.27 -9.22 0.08
CA GLN A 131 17.70 -9.23 1.47
C GLN A 131 18.21 -10.62 1.87
N ARG A 132 19.37 -10.66 2.53
CA ARG A 132 20.01 -11.90 3.00
C ARG A 132 19.98 -12.05 4.52
N ASP A 133 19.41 -11.08 5.22
CA ASP A 133 19.29 -11.07 6.68
C ASP A 133 17.81 -11.15 7.07
N ALA A 134 17.49 -12.01 8.03
CA ALA A 134 16.13 -12.29 8.44
C ALA A 134 15.47 -11.12 9.18
N TRP A 135 16.22 -10.30 9.92
CA TRP A 135 15.65 -9.16 10.64
C TRP A 135 15.19 -8.03 9.70
N PRO A 136 16.04 -7.49 8.80
CA PRO A 136 15.61 -6.54 7.78
C PRO A 136 14.51 -7.11 6.89
N THR A 137 14.53 -8.42 6.60
CA THR A 137 13.45 -9.08 5.85
C THR A 137 12.13 -9.03 6.61
N PHE A 138 12.12 -9.38 7.89
CA PHE A 138 10.92 -9.28 8.73
C PHE A 138 10.38 -7.85 8.76
N LEU A 139 11.25 -6.85 8.97
CA LEU A 139 10.86 -5.44 9.00
C LEU A 139 10.26 -5.01 7.66
N HIS A 140 10.91 -5.37 6.56
CA HIS A 140 10.39 -5.11 5.22
C HIS A 140 9.01 -5.73 5.03
N LEU A 141 8.85 -7.01 5.36
CA LEU A 141 7.58 -7.74 5.27
C LEU A 141 6.51 -7.20 6.23
N SER A 142 6.89 -6.52 7.31
CA SER A 142 5.94 -5.95 8.26
C SER A 142 5.16 -4.78 7.66
N GLY A 143 5.76 -4.08 6.70
CA GLY A 143 5.11 -3.08 5.86
C GLY A 143 4.13 -3.66 4.83
N TYR A 144 4.06 -4.99 4.65
CA TYR A 144 3.14 -5.62 3.69
C TYR A 144 1.86 -6.11 4.37
N ASN A 145 0.76 -6.07 3.61
CA ASN A 145 -0.54 -6.61 4.00
C ASN A 145 -0.62 -8.13 3.90
N SER A 146 -1.57 -8.70 4.65
CA SER A 146 -1.87 -10.14 4.59
C SER A 146 -2.13 -10.60 3.17
N GLY A 147 -1.76 -11.84 2.85
CA GLY A 147 -2.18 -12.46 1.58
C GLY A 147 -3.61 -13.00 1.64
N PRO A 148 -4.04 -13.77 0.63
CA PRO A 148 -5.35 -14.44 0.61
C PRO A 148 -5.59 -15.39 1.80
N ASP A 149 -4.53 -15.82 2.48
CA ASP A 149 -4.57 -16.62 3.71
C ASP A 149 -4.93 -15.80 4.96
N GLY A 150 -4.98 -14.48 4.85
CA GLY A 150 -5.30 -13.54 5.92
C GLY A 150 -4.17 -13.31 6.93
N VAL A 151 -2.99 -13.94 6.74
CA VAL A 151 -1.85 -13.81 7.64
C VAL A 151 -0.85 -12.77 7.10
N PRO A 152 -0.38 -11.80 7.92
CA PRO A 152 0.65 -10.85 7.50
C PRO A 152 1.92 -11.57 7.01
N PRO A 153 2.55 -11.13 5.90
CA PRO A 153 3.75 -11.77 5.35
C PRO A 153 4.89 -11.87 6.36
N CYS A 154 5.05 -10.88 7.24
CA CYS A 154 6.04 -10.94 8.30
C CYS A 154 5.80 -12.10 9.29
N MET A 155 4.53 -12.42 9.61
CA MET A 155 4.16 -13.54 10.48
C MET A 155 4.31 -14.88 9.75
N ALA A 156 3.92 -14.96 8.48
CA ALA A 156 4.14 -16.16 7.68
C ALA A 156 5.65 -16.43 7.49
N PHE A 157 6.46 -15.38 7.32
CA PHE A 157 7.92 -15.47 7.26
C PHE A 157 8.51 -16.04 8.55
N VAL A 158 8.04 -15.58 9.72
CA VAL A 158 8.46 -16.12 11.02
C VAL A 158 8.20 -17.64 11.13
N GLU A 159 7.07 -18.15 10.62
CA GLU A 159 6.85 -19.61 10.57
C GLU A 159 7.86 -20.31 9.66
N ARG A 160 8.19 -19.73 8.50
CA ARG A 160 9.17 -20.33 7.57
C ARG A 160 10.59 -20.32 8.10
N VAL A 161 10.95 -19.30 8.89
CA VAL A 161 12.19 -19.27 9.65
C VAL A 161 12.16 -20.35 10.73
N ALA A 162 11.07 -20.46 11.49
CA ALA A 162 10.92 -21.48 12.53
C ALA A 162 10.96 -22.93 12.00
N ASP A 163 10.53 -23.17 10.76
CA ASP A 163 10.63 -24.48 10.10
C ASP A 163 12.08 -24.92 9.83
N ARG A 164 13.03 -23.96 9.82
CA ARG A 164 14.45 -24.18 9.49
C ARG A 164 15.40 -23.87 10.64
N ALA A 165 14.90 -23.34 11.75
CA ALA A 165 15.69 -23.03 12.93
C ALA A 165 15.83 -24.24 13.86
N ASP A 166 16.81 -24.20 14.75
CA ASP A 166 16.96 -25.17 15.85
C ASP A 166 15.72 -25.19 16.75
N ALA A 167 15.46 -26.33 17.40
CA ALA A 167 14.22 -26.58 18.14
C ALA A 167 13.85 -25.48 19.15
N ASP A 168 14.83 -24.96 19.90
CA ASP A 168 14.62 -23.91 20.90
C ASP A 168 14.25 -22.56 20.26
N VAL A 169 14.95 -22.18 19.19
CA VAL A 169 14.68 -20.96 18.41
C VAL A 169 13.32 -21.07 17.72
N ALA A 170 13.03 -22.22 17.12
CA ALA A 170 11.77 -22.50 16.46
C ALA A 170 10.58 -22.42 17.44
N ALA A 171 10.73 -22.95 18.66
CA ALA A 171 9.72 -22.84 19.71
C ALA A 171 9.51 -21.37 20.14
N ALA A 172 10.59 -20.60 20.30
CA ALA A 172 10.51 -19.19 20.66
C ALA A 172 9.84 -18.34 19.57
N LEU A 173 10.21 -18.55 18.30
CA LEU A 173 9.59 -17.89 17.15
C LEU A 173 8.10 -18.22 17.03
N ARG A 174 7.71 -19.50 17.19
CA ARG A 174 6.29 -19.90 17.15
C ARG A 174 5.51 -19.31 18.32
N SER A 175 6.08 -19.30 19.52
CA SER A 175 5.46 -18.69 20.70
C SER A 175 5.26 -17.18 20.52
N TRP A 176 6.22 -16.49 19.90
CA TRP A 176 6.06 -15.09 19.51
C TRP A 176 4.88 -14.91 18.56
N ASN A 177 4.81 -15.75 17.52
CA ASN A 177 3.78 -15.65 16.49
C ASN A 177 2.39 -16.02 17.02
N ASP A 178 2.29 -16.93 17.99
CA ASP A 178 1.04 -17.26 18.69
C ASP A 178 0.48 -16.05 19.43
N ARG A 179 1.32 -15.34 20.20
CA ARG A 179 0.91 -14.11 20.87
C ARG A 179 0.44 -13.04 19.88
N MET A 180 1.12 -12.91 18.76
CA MET A 180 0.72 -11.98 17.69
C MET A 180 -0.61 -12.38 17.07
N ALA A 181 -0.80 -13.68 16.78
CA ALA A 181 -2.03 -14.20 16.21
C ALA A 181 -3.21 -14.00 17.16
N GLU A 182 -3.04 -14.22 18.46
CA GLU A 182 -4.08 -13.89 19.45
C GLU A 182 -4.42 -12.40 19.43
N ARG A 183 -3.41 -11.53 19.46
CA ARG A 183 -3.60 -10.08 19.45
C ARG A 183 -4.31 -9.56 18.19
N PHE A 184 -4.02 -10.16 17.03
CA PHE A 184 -4.60 -9.77 15.76
C PHE A 184 -5.87 -10.56 15.37
N ALA A 185 -6.29 -11.51 16.21
CA ALA A 185 -7.37 -12.47 15.97
C ALA A 185 -7.16 -13.30 14.68
N LEU A 186 -5.97 -13.88 14.55
CA LEU A 186 -5.49 -14.68 13.41
C LEU A 186 -5.12 -16.12 13.77
N THR A 187 -5.49 -16.61 14.96
CA THR A 187 -5.06 -17.93 15.46
C THR A 187 -5.41 -19.08 14.51
N THR A 188 -6.59 -19.04 13.88
CA THR A 188 -7.06 -20.06 12.92
C THR A 188 -6.29 -20.00 11.60
N GLN A 189 -6.03 -18.79 11.11
CA GLN A 189 -5.30 -18.53 9.88
C GLN A 189 -3.84 -18.95 10.03
N LEU A 190 -3.18 -18.56 11.13
CA LEU A 190 -1.81 -18.96 11.42
C LEU A 190 -1.66 -20.47 11.58
N SER A 191 -2.61 -21.13 12.25
CA SER A 191 -2.65 -22.59 12.35
C SER A 191 -2.77 -23.27 10.97
N THR A 192 -3.42 -22.61 10.02
CA THR A 192 -3.55 -23.11 8.64
C THR A 192 -2.24 -22.96 7.88
N VAL A 193 -1.58 -21.80 7.98
CA VAL A 193 -0.22 -21.59 7.42
C VAL A 193 0.78 -22.63 7.92
N ARG A 194 0.73 -22.97 9.21
CA ARG A 194 1.57 -24.02 9.82
C ARG A 194 1.32 -25.41 9.26
N ARG A 195 0.07 -25.74 8.94
CA ARG A 195 -0.30 -27.04 8.37
C ARG A 195 -0.05 -27.11 6.87
N GLN A 196 0.09 -25.98 6.20
CA GLN A 196 0.35 -25.90 4.77
C GLN A 196 1.85 -26.12 4.47
N THR A 197 2.16 -27.32 3.97
CA THR A 197 3.21 -27.47 2.96
C THR A 197 2.63 -26.95 1.65
N LEU A 198 3.11 -25.80 1.18
CA LEU A 198 2.55 -25.01 0.06
C LEU A 198 1.89 -25.88 -1.03
N PRO A 199 0.54 -25.85 -1.14
CA PRO A 199 -0.15 -26.22 -2.35
C PRO A 199 -0.45 -24.98 -3.20
N PRO A 200 -0.47 -25.09 -4.55
CA PRO A 200 -0.75 -23.96 -5.44
C PRO A 200 -2.15 -23.39 -5.16
N GLY A 201 -2.20 -22.06 -4.98
CA GLY A 201 -3.39 -21.31 -4.59
C GLY A 201 -4.59 -21.59 -5.48
N GLY A 202 -5.75 -21.80 -4.85
CA GLY A 202 -7.04 -21.97 -5.52
C GLY A 202 -7.88 -20.69 -5.44
N GLY A 203 -8.09 -20.05 -6.58
CA GLY A 203 -9.07 -19.00 -6.86
C GLY A 203 -9.19 -18.86 -8.37
N ALA A 204 -10.34 -18.58 -8.96
CA ALA A 204 -10.52 -18.70 -10.42
C ALA A 204 -9.43 -17.98 -11.28
N ALA A 205 -8.96 -18.66 -12.33
CA ALA A 205 -7.89 -18.22 -13.21
C ALA A 205 -8.25 -17.02 -14.10
N GLY A 206 -7.91 -15.82 -13.60
CA GLY A 206 -7.88 -14.58 -14.36
C GLY A 206 -6.47 -14.06 -14.58
N ILE A 207 -6.25 -13.35 -15.68
CA ILE A 207 -5.02 -12.60 -15.93
C ILE A 207 -5.23 -11.18 -15.39
N TYR A 208 -4.29 -10.71 -14.59
CA TYR A 208 -4.32 -9.36 -14.05
C TYR A 208 -3.19 -8.54 -14.67
N LEU A 209 -3.54 -7.36 -15.17
CA LEU A 209 -2.58 -6.32 -15.53
C LEU A 209 -2.73 -5.19 -14.53
N THR A 210 -1.73 -5.01 -13.69
CA THR A 210 -1.71 -3.91 -12.73
C THR A 210 -0.71 -2.86 -13.21
N MET A 211 -1.15 -1.61 -13.19
CA MET A 211 -0.41 -0.44 -13.65
C MET A 211 -0.31 0.55 -12.50
N ALA A 212 0.90 0.93 -12.14
CA ALA A 212 1.16 1.96 -11.14
C ALA A 212 1.52 3.27 -11.84
N LEU A 213 0.82 4.34 -11.46
CA LEU A 213 1.06 5.69 -11.93
C LEU A 213 1.80 6.46 -10.84
N GLU A 214 2.95 7.02 -11.17
CA GLU A 214 3.71 7.81 -10.22
C GLU A 214 4.14 9.13 -10.86
N PRO A 215 3.68 10.28 -10.35
CA PRO A 215 4.15 11.57 -10.81
C PRO A 215 5.65 11.70 -10.55
N ASP A 216 6.38 12.24 -11.52
CA ASP A 216 7.78 12.56 -11.36
C ASP A 216 7.93 13.65 -10.26
N PRO A 217 8.88 13.50 -9.32
CA PRO A 217 9.03 14.46 -8.23
C PRO A 217 9.42 15.87 -8.69
N LEU A 218 10.01 16.01 -9.87
CA LEU A 218 10.50 17.27 -10.43
C LEU A 218 9.53 17.87 -11.45
N ASP A 219 8.75 17.02 -12.12
CA ASP A 219 7.75 17.45 -13.11
C ASP A 219 6.45 16.65 -12.99
N SER A 220 5.43 17.26 -12.39
CA SER A 220 4.13 16.60 -12.18
C SER A 220 3.38 16.27 -13.48
N ASP A 221 3.78 16.84 -14.63
CA ASP A 221 3.22 16.47 -15.94
C ASP A 221 3.83 15.17 -16.46
N ILE A 222 5.01 14.77 -15.97
CA ILE A 222 5.64 13.50 -16.29
C ILE A 222 5.17 12.44 -15.29
N ILE A 223 4.61 11.36 -15.81
CA ILE A 223 4.14 10.20 -15.06
C ILE A 223 5.02 9.00 -15.42
N ARG A 224 5.55 8.34 -14.40
CA ARG A 224 6.14 7.00 -14.52
C ARG A 224 5.03 5.95 -14.48
N LEU A 225 4.76 5.33 -15.61
CA LEU A 225 3.88 4.17 -15.77
C LEU A 225 4.70 2.88 -15.60
N SER A 226 4.51 2.22 -14.48
CA SER A 226 5.09 0.89 -14.21
C SER A 226 4.00 -0.17 -14.33
N HIS A 227 4.33 -1.39 -14.77
CA HIS A 227 3.31 -2.44 -14.92
C HIS A 227 3.78 -3.85 -14.59
N TRP A 228 2.83 -4.69 -14.18
CA TRP A 228 3.04 -6.07 -13.80
C TRP A 228 1.91 -6.94 -14.34
N VAL A 229 2.26 -8.14 -14.79
CA VAL A 229 1.30 -9.14 -15.28
C VAL A 229 1.29 -10.35 -14.34
N GLN A 230 0.10 -10.74 -13.89
CA GLN A 230 -0.12 -11.98 -13.14
C GLN A 230 -0.96 -12.93 -13.99
N ARG A 231 -0.48 -14.16 -14.23
CA ARG A 231 -1.15 -15.15 -15.09
C ARG A 231 -1.75 -16.31 -14.29
N GLY A 232 -2.87 -16.05 -13.60
CA GLY A 232 -3.65 -17.08 -12.90
C GLY A 232 -3.32 -17.24 -11.40
N PRO A 233 -4.14 -18.03 -10.67
CA PRO A 233 -3.96 -18.37 -9.27
C PRO A 233 -2.78 -19.32 -9.11
N GLY A 234 -1.95 -19.08 -8.09
CA GLY A 234 -0.81 -19.94 -7.80
C GLY A 234 0.39 -19.80 -8.75
N THR A 235 0.32 -18.92 -9.77
CA THR A 235 1.54 -18.38 -10.38
C THR A 235 1.98 -17.18 -9.56
N ASP A 236 2.82 -17.39 -8.55
CA ASP A 236 3.35 -16.34 -7.68
C ASP A 236 4.35 -15.41 -8.39
N ARG A 237 4.47 -15.53 -9.72
CA ARG A 237 5.35 -14.74 -10.56
C ARG A 237 4.59 -13.56 -11.16
N LEU A 238 4.67 -12.43 -10.48
CA LEU A 238 4.39 -11.13 -11.07
C LEU A 238 5.50 -10.80 -12.08
N GLU A 239 5.16 -10.77 -13.36
CA GLU A 239 6.08 -10.39 -14.43
C GLU A 239 6.11 -8.87 -14.52
N ARG A 240 7.16 -8.25 -13.95
CA ARG A 240 7.38 -6.80 -14.10
C ARG A 240 7.79 -6.51 -15.55
N GLY A 241 7.07 -5.60 -16.19
CA GLY A 241 7.46 -5.07 -17.47
C GLY A 241 8.29 -3.79 -17.36
N GLU A 242 8.53 -3.15 -18.50
CA GLU A 242 9.34 -1.92 -18.58
C GLU A 242 8.58 -0.71 -18.02
N ASP A 243 9.30 0.14 -17.29
CA ASP A 243 8.81 1.47 -16.87
C ASP A 243 8.77 2.39 -18.09
N ASN A 244 7.70 3.17 -18.22
CA ASN A 244 7.55 4.18 -19.26
C ASN A 244 7.40 5.55 -18.60
N LEU A 245 8.25 6.50 -18.96
CA LEU A 245 8.03 7.92 -18.64
C LEU A 245 7.18 8.53 -19.74
N VAL A 246 6.02 9.05 -19.38
CA VAL A 246 5.03 9.61 -20.31
C VAL A 246 4.46 10.90 -19.75
N THR A 247 3.97 11.78 -20.61
CA THR A 247 3.21 12.94 -20.12
C THR A 247 1.81 12.50 -19.66
N LEU A 248 1.16 13.31 -18.82
CA LEU A 248 -0.23 13.07 -18.42
C LEU A 248 -1.17 13.02 -19.64
N ALA A 249 -0.88 13.81 -20.68
CA ALA A 249 -1.64 13.83 -21.92
C ALA A 249 -1.45 12.56 -22.78
N ASP A 250 -0.27 11.95 -22.75
CA ASP A 250 0.05 10.74 -23.52
C ASP A 250 -0.30 9.44 -22.77
N LEU A 251 -0.54 9.53 -21.46
CA LEU A 251 -0.85 8.39 -20.60
C LEU A 251 -2.03 7.52 -21.09
N PRO A 252 -3.15 8.09 -21.61
CA PRO A 252 -4.24 7.30 -22.18
C PRO A 252 -3.79 6.41 -23.34
N ALA A 253 -3.13 7.00 -24.34
CA ALA A 253 -2.65 6.28 -25.52
C ALA A 253 -1.66 5.18 -25.14
N ARG A 254 -0.75 5.46 -24.20
CA ARG A 254 0.21 4.45 -23.74
C ARG A 254 -0.43 3.30 -22.97
N THR A 255 -1.44 3.61 -22.15
CA THR A 255 -2.21 2.60 -21.43
C THR A 255 -2.94 1.68 -22.41
N GLU A 256 -3.57 2.24 -23.44
CA GLU A 256 -4.25 1.47 -24.49
C GLU A 256 -3.30 0.54 -25.24
N GLU A 257 -2.12 1.01 -25.63
CA GLU A 257 -1.11 0.18 -26.28
C GLU A 257 -0.61 -0.94 -25.37
N LEU A 258 -0.43 -0.68 -24.07
CA LEU A 258 -0.06 -1.71 -23.10
C LEU A 258 -1.14 -2.77 -22.98
N VAL A 259 -2.41 -2.38 -22.83
CA VAL A 259 -3.54 -3.33 -22.74
C VAL A 259 -3.60 -4.19 -24.00
N LYS A 260 -3.55 -3.60 -25.20
CA LYS A 260 -3.57 -4.34 -26.48
C LYS A 260 -2.42 -5.35 -26.60
N ARG A 261 -1.21 -4.98 -26.16
CA ARG A 261 -0.06 -5.90 -26.14
C ARG A 261 -0.30 -7.09 -25.22
N ILE A 262 -0.86 -6.86 -24.03
CA ILE A 262 -1.16 -7.95 -23.10
C ILE A 262 -2.27 -8.83 -23.67
N GLU A 263 -3.37 -8.26 -24.16
CA GLU A 263 -4.47 -9.00 -24.79
C GLU A 263 -3.99 -9.93 -25.92
N ALA A 264 -3.05 -9.48 -26.75
CA ALA A 264 -2.49 -10.29 -27.84
C ALA A 264 -1.80 -11.58 -27.33
N THR A 265 -1.33 -11.60 -26.08
CA THR A 265 -0.64 -12.75 -25.48
C THR A 265 -1.45 -13.49 -24.41
N ALA A 266 -2.49 -12.85 -23.88
CA ALA A 266 -3.28 -13.29 -22.72
C ALA A 266 -4.73 -13.62 -23.07
N GLY A 267 -5.23 -13.12 -24.20
CA GLY A 267 -6.65 -13.07 -24.53
C GLY A 267 -7.35 -11.85 -23.93
N PRO A 268 -8.64 -11.63 -24.26
CA PRO A 268 -9.37 -10.41 -23.89
C PRO A 268 -9.90 -10.39 -22.44
N ALA A 269 -9.78 -11.49 -21.69
CA ALA A 269 -10.28 -11.60 -20.32
C ALA A 269 -9.21 -11.15 -19.31
N VAL A 270 -8.86 -9.86 -19.35
CA VAL A 270 -7.87 -9.25 -18.45
C VAL A 270 -8.56 -8.33 -17.45
N THR A 271 -8.31 -8.52 -16.16
CA THR A 271 -8.71 -7.53 -15.15
C THR A 271 -7.64 -6.47 -15.05
N LEU A 272 -8.03 -5.21 -15.25
CA LEU A 272 -7.14 -4.06 -15.15
C LEU A 272 -7.18 -3.48 -13.75
N GLU A 273 -6.01 -3.30 -13.18
CA GLU A 273 -5.85 -2.62 -11.90
C GLU A 273 -4.97 -1.39 -12.05
N PHE A 274 -5.44 -0.26 -11.54
CA PHE A 274 -4.70 0.99 -11.53
C PHE A 274 -4.37 1.36 -10.09
N VAL A 275 -3.08 1.44 -9.78
CA VAL A 275 -2.58 2.01 -8.54
C VAL A 275 -2.24 3.47 -8.82
N VAL A 276 -3.01 4.37 -8.24
CA VAL A 276 -2.95 5.80 -8.60
C VAL A 276 -2.78 6.68 -7.37
N PRO A 277 -2.01 7.78 -7.50
CA PRO A 277 -1.91 8.77 -6.44
C PRO A 277 -3.24 9.51 -6.29
N LEU A 278 -3.47 10.07 -5.11
CA LEU A 278 -4.60 10.94 -4.79
C LEU A 278 -4.81 12.00 -5.86
N ALA A 279 -3.72 12.63 -6.31
CA ALA A 279 -3.74 13.70 -7.31
C ALA A 279 -4.35 13.28 -8.67
N LEU A 280 -4.36 11.99 -8.99
CA LEU A 280 -4.86 11.44 -10.25
C LEU A 280 -6.11 10.58 -10.08
N LEU A 281 -6.68 10.48 -8.86
CA LEU A 281 -7.82 9.60 -8.61
C LEU A 281 -9.05 9.93 -9.46
N ASN A 282 -9.27 11.21 -9.81
CA ASN A 282 -10.42 11.63 -10.61
C ASN A 282 -10.16 11.65 -12.13
N GLU A 283 -8.97 11.22 -12.56
CA GLU A 283 -8.68 11.07 -13.98
C GLU A 283 -9.64 10.06 -14.65
N PRO A 284 -9.99 10.25 -15.94
CA PRO A 284 -10.97 9.40 -16.63
C PRO A 284 -10.34 8.09 -17.07
N ILE A 285 -9.75 7.31 -16.16
CA ILE A 285 -9.04 6.07 -16.47
C ILE A 285 -9.90 5.12 -17.31
N ALA A 286 -11.20 5.05 -17.00
CA ALA A 286 -12.18 4.26 -17.73
C ALA A 286 -12.41 4.73 -19.19
N ARG A 287 -12.11 5.98 -19.53
CA ARG A 287 -12.27 6.59 -20.87
C ARG A 287 -10.95 6.77 -21.61
N TRP A 288 -9.84 6.23 -21.10
CA TRP A 288 -8.52 6.36 -21.73
C TRP A 288 -8.35 5.57 -23.03
N PHE A 289 -9.39 4.87 -23.46
CA PHE A 289 -9.31 3.90 -24.53
C PHE A 289 -10.21 4.35 -25.68
N SER A 290 -9.70 4.24 -26.89
CA SER A 290 -10.28 4.79 -28.12
C SER A 290 -11.67 4.25 -28.47
N ASP A 291 -11.98 3.03 -28.02
CA ASP A 291 -13.31 2.46 -28.08
C ASP A 291 -13.94 2.59 -26.68
N ASP A 292 -15.07 3.30 -26.55
CA ASP A 292 -15.87 3.50 -25.31
C ASP A 292 -16.31 2.17 -24.62
N GLU A 293 -15.83 1.03 -25.09
CA GLU A 293 -16.14 -0.33 -24.64
C GLU A 293 -15.24 -0.83 -23.52
N LEU A 294 -14.22 -0.09 -23.07
CA LEU A 294 -13.27 -0.68 -22.14
C LEU A 294 -13.87 -1.07 -20.77
N PRO A 295 -14.71 -0.24 -20.12
CA PRO A 295 -15.35 -0.60 -18.86
C PRO A 295 -16.35 -1.76 -19.00
N SER A 296 -16.88 -1.98 -20.21
CA SER A 296 -17.80 -3.08 -20.54
C SER A 296 -17.06 -4.35 -20.98
N ARG A 297 -15.83 -4.23 -21.50
CA ARG A 297 -14.95 -5.34 -21.92
C ARG A 297 -14.06 -5.88 -20.80
N HIS A 298 -13.56 -4.99 -19.94
CA HIS A 298 -12.66 -5.33 -18.83
C HIS A 298 -13.22 -4.85 -17.50
N GLN A 299 -12.96 -5.64 -16.46
CA GLN A 299 -13.12 -5.16 -15.09
C GLN A 299 -11.97 -4.20 -14.78
N VAL A 300 -12.31 -2.98 -14.36
CA VAL A 300 -11.33 -1.95 -13.96
C VAL A 300 -11.43 -1.72 -12.46
N VAL A 301 -10.28 -1.79 -11.79
CA VAL A 301 -10.13 -1.60 -10.34
C VAL A 301 -9.18 -0.42 -10.11
N VAL A 302 -9.55 0.53 -9.25
CA VAL A 302 -8.68 1.66 -8.88
C VAL A 302 -8.26 1.51 -7.43
N ARG A 303 -6.97 1.71 -7.14
CA ARG A 303 -6.35 1.56 -5.81
C ARG A 303 -5.57 2.82 -5.43
N SER A 304 -5.49 3.13 -4.15
CA SER A 304 -4.66 4.26 -3.68
C SER A 304 -3.19 3.88 -3.57
N LEU A 305 -2.34 4.64 -4.27
CA LEU A 305 -0.88 4.55 -4.13
C LEU A 305 -0.42 4.97 -2.73
N GLU A 306 -0.98 6.04 -2.16
CA GLU A 306 -0.65 6.54 -0.83
C GLU A 306 -0.93 5.50 0.24
N ARG A 307 -2.08 4.83 0.17
CA ARG A 307 -2.40 3.77 1.14
C ARG A 307 -1.45 2.60 1.00
N LEU A 308 -1.11 2.18 -0.23
CA LEU A 308 -0.14 1.10 -0.45
C LEU A 308 1.25 1.46 0.11
N ARG A 309 1.68 2.72 -0.02
CA ARG A 309 2.99 3.22 0.46
C ARG A 309 3.06 3.56 1.94
N THR A 310 1.94 3.62 2.66
CA THR A 310 1.92 4.12 4.06
C THR A 310 1.53 2.99 5.02
N PRO A 311 2.50 2.25 5.62
CA PRO A 311 2.21 1.13 6.50
C PRO A 311 1.31 1.47 7.70
N SER A 312 1.43 2.68 8.25
CA SER A 312 0.58 3.12 9.38
C SER A 312 -0.92 3.17 9.04
N LEU A 313 -1.29 3.19 7.75
CA LEU A 313 -2.68 3.12 7.30
C LEU A 313 -3.22 1.68 7.18
N HIS A 314 -2.35 0.68 7.23
CA HIS A 314 -2.69 -0.71 6.91
C HIS A 314 -3.48 -1.41 8.01
N LEU A 315 -3.23 -1.11 9.29
CA LEU A 315 -3.87 -1.82 10.39
C LEU A 315 -5.40 -1.66 10.37
N ASN A 316 -5.88 -0.41 10.31
CA ASN A 316 -7.31 -0.11 10.25
C ASN A 316 -7.94 -0.63 8.95
N TRP A 317 -7.20 -0.53 7.86
CA TRP A 317 -7.62 -1.05 6.56
C TRP A 317 -7.85 -2.57 6.58
N ARG A 318 -6.89 -3.35 7.08
CA ARG A 318 -7.02 -4.82 7.23
C ARG A 318 -8.19 -5.21 8.13
N ARG A 319 -8.44 -4.46 9.20
CA ARG A 319 -9.57 -4.72 10.10
C ARG A 319 -10.90 -4.55 9.38
N ARG A 320 -11.11 -3.41 8.71
CA ARG A 320 -12.35 -3.16 7.95
C ARG A 320 -12.49 -4.06 6.73
N TRP A 321 -11.39 -4.41 6.06
CA TRP A 321 -11.41 -5.35 4.95
C TRP A 321 -11.89 -6.74 5.37
N ARG A 322 -11.36 -7.27 6.50
CA ARG A 322 -11.87 -8.53 7.07
C ARG A 322 -13.36 -8.44 7.38
N GLN A 323 -13.77 -7.36 8.04
CA GLN A 323 -15.18 -7.13 8.32
C GLN A 323 -16.04 -7.08 7.05
N LEU A 324 -15.57 -6.44 5.96
CA LEU A 324 -16.26 -6.40 4.67
C LEU A 324 -16.46 -7.80 4.05
N LYS A 325 -15.51 -8.73 4.28
CA LYS A 325 -15.60 -10.12 3.81
C LYS A 325 -16.53 -10.97 4.68
N ASP A 326 -16.47 -10.75 6.00
CA ASP A 326 -17.22 -11.54 6.98
C ASP A 326 -18.68 -11.07 7.13
N ASP A 327 -18.95 -9.78 6.92
CA ASP A 327 -20.28 -9.18 6.97
C ASP A 327 -20.91 -9.14 5.56
N PRO A 328 -22.09 -9.76 5.36
CA PRO A 328 -22.80 -9.70 4.08
C PRO A 328 -23.44 -8.33 3.79
N THR A 329 -23.56 -7.43 4.79
CA THR A 329 -24.29 -6.16 4.70
C THR A 329 -23.56 -4.96 5.34
N PRO A 330 -22.29 -4.70 4.98
CA PRO A 330 -21.53 -3.57 5.50
C PRO A 330 -22.23 -2.23 5.24
N GLN A 331 -22.11 -1.30 6.18
CA GLN A 331 -22.77 -0.01 6.08
C GLN A 331 -22.12 0.87 5.01
N VAL A 332 -22.97 1.52 4.21
CA VAL A 332 -22.59 2.59 3.28
C VAL A 332 -22.82 3.94 3.95
N LEU A 333 -21.76 4.70 4.16
CA LEU A 333 -21.82 6.05 4.73
C LEU A 333 -21.73 7.10 3.62
N TRP A 334 -22.64 8.08 3.65
CA TRP A 334 -22.63 9.24 2.74
C TRP A 334 -21.98 10.43 3.43
N ALA A 335 -20.88 10.93 2.88
CA ALA A 335 -20.22 12.13 3.39
C ALA A 335 -21.11 13.37 3.24
N ARG A 336 -20.96 14.32 4.16
CA ARG A 336 -21.73 15.58 4.18
C ARG A 336 -20.74 16.74 4.03
N GLY A 337 -20.54 17.22 2.80
CA GLY A 337 -19.46 18.13 2.40
C GLY A 337 -19.57 19.58 2.90
N THR A 338 -19.42 19.83 4.20
CA THR A 338 -19.33 21.20 4.74
C THR A 338 -18.03 21.44 5.52
N HIS A 339 -17.48 22.65 5.51
CA HIS A 339 -16.30 22.98 6.33
C HIS A 339 -16.60 22.76 7.82
N GLY A 340 -15.73 22.00 8.51
CA GLY A 340 -15.97 21.46 9.86
C GLY A 340 -16.45 20.00 9.88
N SER A 341 -16.79 19.44 8.71
CA SER A 341 -17.23 18.06 8.54
C SER A 341 -16.09 17.04 8.70
N MET A 342 -14.83 17.36 8.34
CA MET A 342 -13.78 16.32 8.32
C MET A 342 -13.47 15.72 9.69
N MET A 343 -13.46 16.53 10.75
CA MET A 343 -13.29 16.03 12.12
C MET A 343 -14.50 15.20 12.57
N ARG A 344 -15.72 15.56 12.11
CA ARG A 344 -16.93 14.80 12.39
C ARG A 344 -16.96 13.48 11.62
N LEU A 345 -16.63 13.49 10.34
CA LEU A 345 -16.47 12.30 9.50
C LEU A 345 -15.42 11.37 10.08
N SER A 346 -14.27 11.92 10.49
CA SER A 346 -13.23 11.20 11.20
C SER A 346 -13.78 10.55 12.48
N ALA A 347 -14.45 11.31 13.34
CA ALA A 347 -15.03 10.79 14.57
C ALA A 347 -16.11 9.72 14.34
N GLU A 348 -16.99 9.93 13.35
CA GLU A 348 -18.05 8.99 12.96
C GLU A 348 -17.45 7.67 12.48
N LEU A 349 -16.46 7.72 11.59
CA LEU A 349 -15.75 6.53 11.14
C LEU A 349 -14.98 5.86 12.28
N SER A 350 -14.31 6.61 13.15
CA SER A 350 -13.59 6.01 14.29
C SER A 350 -14.51 5.27 15.28
N LEU A 351 -15.74 5.76 15.46
CA LEU A 351 -16.73 5.15 16.35
C LEU A 351 -17.52 4.01 15.69
N ASN A 352 -17.60 4.01 14.36
CA ASN A 352 -18.39 3.05 13.59
C ASN A 352 -17.50 2.21 12.66
N TYR A 353 -17.13 1.02 13.14
CA TYR A 353 -16.32 0.08 12.37
C TYR A 353 -17.09 -0.67 11.27
N ASP A 354 -18.42 -0.69 11.35
CA ASP A 354 -19.30 -1.40 10.40
C ASP A 354 -19.41 -0.70 9.04
N VAL A 355 -18.91 0.54 8.94
CA VAL A 355 -18.80 1.26 7.67
C VAL A 355 -17.73 0.61 6.78
N GLY A 356 -18.18 -0.12 5.76
CA GLY A 356 -17.33 -0.72 4.73
C GLY A 356 -17.18 0.13 3.47
N CYS A 357 -18.09 1.08 3.25
CA CYS A 357 -18.05 1.97 2.08
C CYS A 357 -18.32 3.42 2.45
N LEU A 358 -17.53 4.33 1.89
CA LEU A 358 -17.72 5.77 1.97
C LEU A 358 -18.12 6.32 0.60
N VAL A 359 -19.21 7.08 0.54
CA VAL A 359 -19.64 7.80 -0.66
C VAL A 359 -19.30 9.27 -0.49
N LEU A 360 -18.48 9.81 -1.39
CA LEU A 360 -18.01 11.20 -1.30
C LEU A 360 -19.12 12.19 -1.64
N SER A 361 -19.08 13.35 -0.99
CA SER A 361 -20.04 14.42 -1.23
C SER A 361 -19.71 15.24 -2.48
N ASN A 362 -18.45 15.23 -2.89
CA ASN A 362 -17.93 15.92 -4.06
C ASN A 362 -16.88 15.06 -4.75
N PRO A 363 -16.67 15.22 -6.07
CA PRO A 363 -15.55 14.59 -6.73
C PRO A 363 -14.23 15.05 -6.10
N PRO A 364 -13.25 14.14 -5.99
CA PRO A 364 -11.93 14.48 -5.51
C PRO A 364 -11.25 15.39 -6.55
N ALA A 365 -10.89 16.62 -6.15
CA ALA A 365 -10.20 17.60 -6.96
C ALA A 365 -8.95 18.10 -6.22
N ALA A 366 -8.07 18.82 -6.94
CA ALA A 366 -6.76 19.27 -6.45
C ALA A 366 -6.80 19.95 -5.06
N ASP A 367 -7.90 20.61 -4.71
CA ASP A 367 -8.15 21.32 -3.47
C ASP A 367 -9.09 20.59 -2.49
N SER A 368 -9.72 19.46 -2.87
CA SER A 368 -10.84 18.84 -2.14
C SER A 368 -10.65 17.37 -1.73
N TYR A 369 -9.45 16.79 -1.83
CA TYR A 369 -9.14 15.38 -1.44
C TYR A 369 -9.34 15.03 0.05
N GLN A 370 -9.94 15.89 0.85
CA GLN A 370 -10.02 15.73 2.30
C GLN A 370 -10.88 14.53 2.73
N GLU A 371 -12.04 14.33 2.10
CA GLU A 371 -12.94 13.21 2.44
C GLU A 371 -12.31 11.86 2.13
N ILE A 372 -11.66 11.76 0.96
CA ILE A 372 -10.96 10.54 0.56
C ILE A 372 -9.75 10.29 1.47
N ALA A 373 -8.96 11.31 1.83
CA ALA A 373 -7.85 11.17 2.76
C ALA A 373 -8.31 10.71 4.15
N VAL A 374 -9.46 11.18 4.65
CA VAL A 374 -10.06 10.71 5.90
C VAL A 374 -10.49 9.24 5.78
N GLY A 375 -11.19 8.87 4.70
CA GLY A 375 -11.58 7.48 4.43
C GLY A 375 -10.37 6.54 4.34
N LEU A 376 -9.32 6.99 3.65
CA LEU A 376 -8.07 6.25 3.52
C LEU A 376 -7.43 6.00 4.89
N ARG A 377 -7.32 7.04 5.73
CA ARG A 377 -6.75 6.97 7.08
C ARG A 377 -7.56 6.10 8.04
N MET A 378 -8.88 6.12 7.90
CA MET A 378 -9.80 5.32 8.72
C MET A 378 -9.92 3.87 8.26
N GLY A 379 -9.19 3.48 7.22
CA GLY A 379 -9.15 2.11 6.72
C GLY A 379 -10.36 1.71 5.87
N ILE A 380 -11.16 2.66 5.38
CA ILE A 380 -12.33 2.35 4.54
C ILE A 380 -11.86 1.69 3.24
N PRO A 381 -12.24 0.43 2.95
CA PRO A 381 -11.73 -0.30 1.78
C PRO A 381 -12.41 0.12 0.47
N VAL A 382 -13.64 0.63 0.54
CA VAL A 382 -14.43 1.02 -0.64
C VAL A 382 -14.78 2.49 -0.56
N ILE A 383 -14.40 3.26 -1.57
CA ILE A 383 -14.77 4.67 -1.67
C ILE A 383 -15.41 4.91 -3.05
N MET A 384 -16.61 5.48 -3.07
CA MET A 384 -17.35 5.77 -4.30
C MET A 384 -17.59 7.26 -4.47
N TRP A 385 -17.55 7.73 -5.71
CA TRP A 385 -17.96 9.09 -6.06
C TRP A 385 -18.42 9.14 -7.51
N HIS A 386 -19.08 10.24 -7.86
CA HIS A 386 -19.35 10.57 -9.25
C HIS A 386 -18.26 11.53 -9.75
N ARG A 387 -17.75 11.30 -10.95
CA ARG A 387 -16.63 12.06 -11.53
C ARG A 387 -16.85 13.57 -11.62
N HIS A 388 -18.08 13.96 -11.96
CA HIS A 388 -18.47 15.35 -12.17
C HIS A 388 -19.37 15.93 -11.06
N ASP A 389 -20.46 15.25 -10.71
CA ASP A 389 -21.42 15.73 -9.72
C ASP A 389 -21.98 14.58 -8.84
N CYS A 390 -21.57 14.56 -7.57
CA CYS A 390 -22.02 13.58 -6.58
C CYS A 390 -23.43 13.86 -6.02
N SER A 391 -24.08 14.97 -6.39
CA SER A 391 -25.42 15.33 -5.90
C SER A 391 -26.56 14.81 -6.76
N THR A 392 -26.25 14.24 -7.93
CA THR A 392 -27.28 13.78 -8.87
C THR A 392 -28.07 12.59 -8.33
N LYS A 393 -29.38 12.57 -8.57
CA LYS A 393 -30.23 11.43 -8.22
C LYS A 393 -29.78 10.14 -8.92
N ALA A 394 -29.36 10.25 -10.19
CA ALA A 394 -28.88 9.10 -10.97
C ALA A 394 -27.65 8.43 -10.34
N PHE A 395 -26.72 9.22 -9.78
CA PHE A 395 -25.61 8.69 -8.99
C PHE A 395 -26.10 7.97 -7.74
N SER A 396 -27.00 8.60 -6.97
CA SER A 396 -27.56 8.00 -5.76
C SER A 396 -28.27 6.67 -6.03
N ASP A 397 -29.12 6.61 -7.04
CA ASP A 397 -29.82 5.40 -7.47
C ASP A 397 -28.82 4.30 -7.91
N THR A 398 -27.72 4.68 -8.56
CA THR A 398 -26.66 3.75 -8.98
C THR A 398 -25.90 3.17 -7.79
N VAL A 399 -25.50 4.02 -6.83
CA VAL A 399 -24.82 3.57 -5.60
C VAL A 399 -25.74 2.67 -4.77
N SER A 400 -27.02 3.00 -4.63
CA SER A 400 -27.99 2.15 -3.93
C SER A 400 -28.08 0.76 -4.56
N ARG A 401 -28.21 0.67 -5.89
CA ARG A 401 -28.20 -0.61 -6.60
C ARG A 401 -26.90 -1.38 -6.42
N LEU A 402 -25.76 -0.71 -6.38
CA LEU A 402 -24.46 -1.31 -6.09
C LEU A 402 -24.33 -1.75 -4.62
N ALA A 403 -25.04 -1.12 -3.70
CA ALA A 403 -25.04 -1.49 -2.28
C ALA A 403 -26.01 -2.64 -1.92
N GLU A 404 -26.93 -3.02 -2.80
CA GLU A 404 -27.93 -4.10 -2.56
C GLU A 404 -27.35 -5.51 -2.39
N GLY A 405 -26.08 -5.72 -2.74
CA GLY A 405 -25.40 -7.01 -2.64
C GLY A 405 -24.07 -6.88 -1.92
N PRO A 406 -23.33 -7.99 -1.76
CA PRO A 406 -22.09 -7.99 -1.01
C PRO A 406 -21.11 -6.96 -1.57
N LEU A 407 -20.56 -6.11 -0.69
CA LEU A 407 -19.61 -5.10 -1.13
C LEU A 407 -18.28 -5.73 -1.58
N HIS A 408 -17.89 -6.90 -1.06
CA HIS A 408 -16.69 -7.64 -1.52
C HIS A 408 -16.70 -7.98 -3.02
N ASP A 409 -17.88 -8.04 -3.66
CA ASP A 409 -18.06 -8.33 -5.11
C ASP A 409 -18.29 -7.06 -5.97
N LEU A 410 -18.10 -5.88 -5.38
CA LEU A 410 -18.47 -4.62 -6.03
C LEU A 410 -17.80 -4.37 -7.39
N PRO A 411 -16.49 -4.63 -7.60
CA PRO A 411 -15.87 -4.44 -8.91
C PRO A 411 -16.54 -5.24 -10.03
N THR A 412 -16.86 -6.51 -9.75
CA THR A 412 -17.57 -7.39 -10.68
C THR A 412 -18.95 -6.86 -10.99
N ARG A 413 -19.69 -6.39 -9.97
CA ARG A 413 -21.05 -5.86 -10.14
C ARG A 413 -21.08 -4.54 -10.90
N LEU A 414 -20.10 -3.66 -10.67
CA LEU A 414 -19.94 -2.43 -11.45
C LEU A 414 -19.61 -2.73 -12.91
N HIS A 415 -18.71 -3.69 -13.16
CA HIS A 415 -18.38 -4.14 -14.51
C HIS A 415 -19.62 -4.73 -15.22
N ASP A 416 -20.35 -5.62 -14.55
CA ASP A 416 -21.60 -6.21 -15.05
C ASP A 416 -22.66 -5.15 -15.36
N LEU A 417 -22.75 -4.12 -14.51
CA LEU A 417 -23.65 -3.01 -14.72
C LEU A 417 -23.29 -2.21 -15.97
N ARG A 418 -22.01 -1.85 -16.13
CA ARG A 418 -21.51 -1.12 -17.29
C ARG A 418 -21.64 -1.91 -18.59
N ARG A 419 -21.45 -3.25 -18.54
CA ARG A 419 -21.66 -4.15 -19.68
C ARG A 419 -23.12 -4.19 -20.15
N ARG A 420 -24.08 -3.95 -19.25
CA ARG A 420 -25.52 -3.97 -19.54
C ARG A 420 -26.12 -2.58 -19.77
N ALA A 421 -25.38 -1.51 -19.45
CA ALA A 421 -25.83 -0.14 -19.58
C ALA A 421 -26.11 0.18 -21.05
N ARG A 422 -27.23 0.88 -21.29
CA ARG A 422 -27.54 1.41 -22.62
C ARG A 422 -26.77 2.72 -22.85
N PRO A 423 -26.56 3.14 -24.12
CA PRO A 423 -25.80 4.37 -24.43
C PRO A 423 -26.35 5.67 -23.79
N ASP A 424 -27.62 5.67 -23.38
CA ASP A 424 -28.32 6.74 -22.67
C ASP A 424 -28.16 6.69 -21.14
N GLU A 425 -27.67 5.57 -20.57
CA GLU A 425 -27.47 5.35 -19.13
C GLU A 425 -26.02 5.67 -18.69
N ARG A 426 -25.54 6.86 -19.02
CA ARG A 426 -24.16 7.33 -18.71
C ARG A 426 -23.83 7.44 -17.22
N ALA A 427 -24.83 7.42 -16.35
CA ALA A 427 -24.63 7.59 -14.91
C ALA A 427 -23.70 6.54 -14.29
N SER A 428 -23.71 5.29 -14.80
CA SER A 428 -22.80 4.22 -14.32
C SER A 428 -21.37 4.31 -14.88
N GLU A 429 -21.18 5.07 -15.96
CA GLU A 429 -19.85 5.28 -16.55
C GLU A 429 -19.02 6.26 -15.70
N ASP A 430 -19.69 7.28 -15.15
CA ASP A 430 -19.06 8.32 -14.33
C ASP A 430 -18.99 7.98 -12.83
N VAL A 431 -19.56 6.85 -12.39
CA VAL A 431 -19.30 6.32 -11.05
C VAL A 431 -17.90 5.76 -10.99
N VAL A 432 -17.08 6.27 -10.08
CA VAL A 432 -15.75 5.74 -9.79
C VAL A 432 -15.79 4.98 -8.46
N VAL A 433 -15.13 3.83 -8.44
CA VAL A 433 -14.96 3.00 -7.24
C VAL A 433 -13.47 2.83 -7.00
N LEU A 434 -12.99 3.43 -5.92
CA LEU A 434 -11.73 3.03 -5.30
C LEU A 434 -11.99 1.76 -4.50
N TRP A 435 -11.23 0.73 -4.86
CA TRP A 435 -11.33 -0.63 -4.37
C TRP A 435 -9.97 -1.05 -3.81
N ASP A 436 -9.78 -0.84 -2.52
CA ASP A 436 -8.55 -1.22 -1.84
C ASP A 436 -8.75 -2.56 -1.12
N ASP A 437 -8.45 -3.65 -1.83
CA ASP A 437 -8.42 -5.01 -1.29
C ASP A 437 -7.16 -5.24 -0.45
N ALA A 438 -7.31 -5.41 0.87
CA ALA A 438 -6.17 -5.56 1.78
C ALA A 438 -5.44 -6.90 1.65
N ASP A 439 -6.06 -7.92 1.04
CA ASP A 439 -5.41 -9.22 0.82
C ASP A 439 -4.63 -9.28 -0.50
N ARG A 440 -4.83 -8.26 -1.35
CA ARG A 440 -4.25 -8.17 -2.68
C ARG A 440 -3.15 -7.14 -2.71
N LEU A 441 -1.92 -7.64 -2.65
CA LEU A 441 -0.71 -6.83 -2.74
C LEU A 441 -0.38 -6.53 -4.20
N ALA A 442 -0.64 -5.28 -4.61
CA ALA A 442 0.09 -4.72 -5.72
C ALA A 442 1.53 -4.45 -5.24
N PHE A 443 2.45 -5.33 -5.63
CA PHE A 443 3.90 -5.16 -5.75
C PHE A 443 4.46 -3.79 -5.33
N TRP A 444 5.50 -3.82 -4.50
CA TRP A 444 6.43 -2.73 -4.37
C TRP A 444 7.83 -3.31 -4.26
N VAL A 445 8.53 -3.36 -5.39
CA VAL A 445 9.99 -3.53 -5.40
C VAL A 445 10.51 -2.16 -5.77
N ASP A 446 11.12 -1.47 -4.81
CA ASP A 446 12.02 -0.36 -5.11
C ASP A 446 13.10 -0.91 -6.03
N GLY A 447 12.90 -0.68 -7.34
CA GLY A 447 13.92 -0.85 -8.35
C GLY A 447 14.96 0.25 -8.18
N ARG A 448 15.84 0.10 -7.19
CA ARG A 448 17.18 0.69 -7.19
C ARG A 448 18.15 -0.37 -6.66
N THR A 449 18.69 -1.15 -7.61
CA THR A 449 19.96 -1.87 -7.45
C THR A 449 21.06 -0.92 -7.01
#